data_AF-A0AAV2CV79-F1
#
_entry.id   AF-A0AAV2CV79-F1
#
_cell.length_a   1.000
_cell.length_b   1.000
_cell.length_c   1.000
_cell.angle_alpha   90.00
_cell.angle_beta   90.00
_cell.angle_gamma   90.00
#
_symmetry.space_group_name_H-M   'P 1'
#
loop_
_entity.id
_entity.type
_entity.pdbx_description
1 polymer ?
#
loop_
_entity_poly.entity_id
_entity_poly.type
_entity_poly.pdbx_seq_one_letter_code
_entity_poly.pdbx_strand_id
1 'polypeptide(L)'
;MATRARAAGACPKYPFLVRFCKSDDDDSSSTYQLYSSISKEWYLVDAPPELDDTRIHCSNYGWLLLSRIDRLFFFHPSTGNTIDLPNLSCSYNRLSFSAPPTRPDCVVFSMMDTCVQHEIYNGNIAILPRGESAWTCEKLANRATDSL
;
A
#
# COMPACT_ATOMS: atom_id res chain seq x y z
N MET A 1 0.86 -28.29 -21.12
CA MET A 1 1.17 -28.86 -19.79
C MET A 1 2.63 -28.56 -19.46
N ALA A 2 2.95 -28.17 -18.22
CA ALA A 2 4.32 -27.97 -17.76
C ALA A 2 4.46 -28.41 -16.29
N THR A 3 5.44 -29.26 -16.00
CA THR A 3 5.78 -29.85 -14.69
C THR A 3 7.17 -30.49 -14.84
N ARG A 4 8.08 -30.55 -13.86
CA ARG A 4 8.02 -30.12 -12.44
C ARG A 4 8.68 -28.73 -12.30
N ALA A 5 9.58 -28.34 -11.37
CA ALA A 5 10.29 -28.97 -10.25
C ALA A 5 10.30 -28.03 -9.03
N ARG A 6 11.31 -28.10 -8.14
CA ARG A 6 11.40 -27.29 -6.92
C ARG A 6 12.86 -27.13 -6.47
N ALA A 7 13.27 -25.89 -6.16
CA ALA A 7 14.45 -25.63 -5.34
C ALA A 7 14.03 -25.36 -3.88
N ALA A 8 14.84 -25.78 -2.92
CA ALA A 8 14.59 -25.58 -1.49
C ALA A 8 15.40 -24.40 -0.91
N GLY A 9 15.29 -23.24 -1.57
CA GLY A 9 15.65 -21.93 -0.99
C GLY A 9 14.38 -21.21 -0.54
N ALA A 10 14.51 -20.20 0.34
CA ALA A 10 13.35 -19.45 0.82
C ALA A 10 12.59 -18.81 -0.36
N CYS A 11 11.35 -19.25 -0.59
CA CYS A 11 10.53 -18.72 -1.67
C CYS A 11 10.30 -17.22 -1.45
N PRO A 12 10.48 -16.35 -2.47
CA PRO A 12 10.05 -14.97 -2.40
C PRO A 12 8.53 -14.98 -2.20
N LYS A 13 8.06 -14.80 -0.97
CA LYS A 13 6.64 -14.97 -0.61
C LYS A 13 5.72 -14.07 -1.45
N TYR A 14 6.27 -12.97 -1.97
CA TYR A 14 5.58 -11.94 -2.73
C TYR A 14 6.53 -11.52 -3.87
N PRO A 15 6.45 -12.15 -5.04
CA PRO A 15 7.51 -12.04 -6.04
C PRO A 15 7.36 -10.83 -6.98
N PHE A 16 6.26 -10.09 -6.90
CA PHE A 16 5.85 -9.10 -7.89
C PHE A 16 6.22 -7.66 -7.54
N LEU A 17 6.89 -6.96 -8.45
CA LEU A 17 7.03 -5.51 -8.48
C LEU A 17 6.07 -4.93 -9.52
N VAL A 18 5.30 -3.90 -9.15
CA VAL A 18 4.32 -3.26 -10.05
C VAL A 18 4.92 -1.98 -10.64
N ARG A 19 4.88 -1.86 -11.97
CA ARG A 19 5.17 -0.62 -12.72
C ARG A 19 3.94 -0.19 -13.50
N PHE A 20 3.79 1.12 -13.67
CA PHE A 20 2.63 1.78 -14.27
C PHE A 20 3.09 2.39 -15.60
N CYS A 21 2.43 2.03 -16.69
CA CYS A 21 2.67 2.59 -18.00
C CYS A 21 1.48 3.47 -18.39
N LYS A 22 1.66 4.79 -18.29
CA LYS A 22 0.80 5.72 -19.04
C LYS A 22 1.09 5.55 -20.53
N SER A 23 0.05 5.54 -21.34
CA SER A 23 0.15 5.91 -22.75
C SER A 23 0.41 7.41 -22.85
N ASP A 24 1.14 7.83 -23.88
CA ASP A 24 1.21 9.24 -24.28
C ASP A 24 0.00 9.64 -25.15
N ASP A 25 -0.80 8.65 -25.60
CA ASP A 25 -2.07 8.80 -26.30
C ASP A 25 -3.27 8.77 -25.33
N ASP A 26 -4.22 9.69 -25.52
CA ASP A 26 -5.13 10.21 -24.48
C ASP A 26 -6.49 9.48 -24.32
N ASP A 27 -6.60 8.23 -24.80
CA ASP A 27 -7.85 7.43 -24.73
C ASP A 27 -7.65 5.90 -24.58
N SER A 28 -6.41 5.43 -24.41
CA SER A 28 -6.14 3.99 -24.23
C SER A 28 -6.02 3.60 -22.76
N SER A 29 -6.74 2.53 -22.37
CA SER A 29 -6.64 1.87 -21.05
C SER A 29 -5.21 1.83 -20.50
N SER A 30 -5.02 2.30 -19.27
CA SER A 30 -3.71 2.25 -18.61
C SER A 30 -3.23 0.80 -18.50
N THR A 31 -1.95 0.55 -18.79
CA THR A 31 -1.37 -0.81 -18.74
C THR A 31 -0.35 -0.92 -17.60
N TYR A 32 -0.34 -2.09 -16.97
CA TYR A 32 0.38 -2.33 -15.72
C TYR A 32 1.36 -3.48 -15.94
N GLN A 33 2.62 -3.26 -15.58
CA GLN A 33 3.70 -4.21 -15.77
C GLN A 33 4.05 -4.87 -14.43
N LEU A 34 3.79 -6.16 -14.30
CA LEU A 34 4.17 -6.98 -13.14
C LEU A 34 5.50 -7.69 -13.41
N TYR A 35 6.59 -7.25 -12.78
CA TYR A 35 7.85 -7.98 -12.79
C TYR A 35 7.81 -9.11 -11.76
N SER A 36 7.95 -10.36 -12.20
CA SER A 36 8.11 -11.51 -11.31
C SER A 36 9.59 -11.78 -11.06
N SER A 37 10.03 -11.61 -9.82
CA SER A 37 11.38 -12.00 -9.37
C SER A 37 11.66 -13.51 -9.41
N ILE A 38 10.63 -14.36 -9.58
CA ILE A 38 10.78 -15.82 -9.68
C ILE A 38 11.16 -16.24 -11.11
N SER A 39 10.42 -15.77 -12.12
CA SER A 39 10.70 -16.03 -13.54
C SER A 39 11.71 -15.05 -14.13
N LYS A 40 11.89 -13.89 -13.50
CA LYS A 40 12.65 -12.71 -13.98
C LYS A 40 12.05 -12.05 -15.22
N GLU A 41 10.76 -12.25 -15.44
CA GLU A 41 9.99 -11.75 -16.58
C GLU A 41 9.05 -10.59 -16.16
N TRP A 42 8.72 -9.75 -17.14
CA TRP A 42 7.64 -8.76 -17.03
C TRP A 42 6.37 -9.31 -17.68
N TYR A 43 5.25 -9.25 -16.96
CA TYR A 43 3.93 -9.53 -17.51
C TYR A 43 3.17 -8.21 -17.68
N LEU A 44 2.70 -7.94 -18.89
CA LEU A 44 1.69 -6.91 -19.15
C LEU A 44 0.35 -7.42 -18.64
N VAL A 45 -0.37 -6.57 -17.93
CA VAL A 45 -1.72 -6.79 -17.43
C VAL A 45 -2.52 -5.50 -17.68
N ASP A 46 -3.74 -5.64 -18.17
CA ASP A 46 -4.68 -4.52 -18.31
C ASP A 46 -5.04 -3.96 -16.93
N ALA A 47 -5.57 -2.73 -16.88
CA ALA A 47 -6.10 -2.17 -15.64
C ALA A 47 -7.21 -3.07 -15.05
N PRO A 48 -7.06 -3.61 -13.82
CA PRO A 48 -8.23 -3.99 -13.06
C PRO A 48 -8.96 -2.71 -12.62
N PRO A 49 -10.29 -2.56 -12.83
CA PRO A 49 -11.03 -1.33 -12.51
C PRO A 49 -10.98 -0.88 -11.04
N GLU A 50 -10.48 -1.75 -10.16
CA GLU A 50 -10.07 -1.41 -8.80
C GLU A 50 -8.90 -0.42 -8.71
N LEU A 51 -8.14 -0.17 -9.80
CA LEU A 51 -7.04 0.79 -9.85
C LEU A 51 -7.42 2.15 -10.48
N ASP A 52 -8.57 2.25 -11.14
CA ASP A 52 -9.06 3.50 -11.74
C ASP A 52 -9.34 4.56 -10.66
N ASP A 53 -8.86 5.78 -10.90
CA ASP A 53 -8.84 6.94 -9.99
C ASP A 53 -8.25 6.64 -8.58
N THR A 54 -7.39 5.63 -8.45
CA THR A 54 -6.76 5.29 -7.16
C THR A 54 -5.39 5.93 -6.96
N ARG A 55 -5.12 6.33 -5.72
CA ARG A 55 -3.77 6.64 -5.23
C ARG A 55 -3.22 5.46 -4.46
N ILE A 56 -2.00 5.04 -4.81
CA ILE A 56 -1.26 4.01 -4.08
C ILE A 56 -0.42 4.67 -2.98
N HIS A 57 -0.45 4.09 -1.79
CA HIS A 57 0.36 4.53 -0.65
C HIS A 57 1.51 3.57 -0.33
N CYS A 58 1.26 2.27 -0.47
CA CYS A 58 2.25 1.23 -0.19
C CYS A 58 2.03 0.00 -1.08
N SER A 59 3.12 -0.66 -1.45
CA SER A 59 3.12 -1.99 -2.06
C SER A 59 4.01 -2.88 -1.21
N ASN A 60 3.41 -3.86 -0.51
CA ASN A 60 4.12 -4.76 0.38
C ASN A 60 3.35 -6.08 0.52
N TYR A 61 4.05 -7.16 0.84
CA TYR A 61 3.43 -8.47 1.06
C TYR A 61 2.51 -8.99 -0.08
N GLY A 62 2.72 -8.53 -1.32
CA GLY A 62 1.89 -8.90 -2.49
C GLY A 62 0.56 -8.15 -2.60
N TRP A 63 0.32 -7.18 -1.70
CA TRP A 63 -0.85 -6.33 -1.68
C TRP A 63 -0.47 -4.87 -1.97
N LEU A 64 -1.37 -4.15 -2.62
CA LEU A 64 -1.36 -2.70 -2.74
C LEU A 64 -2.29 -2.11 -1.68
N LEU A 65 -1.89 -1.02 -1.04
CA LEU A 65 -2.73 -0.18 -0.18
C LEU A 65 -3.14 1.06 -0.96
N LEU A 66 -4.44 1.19 -1.22
CA LEU A 66 -5.06 2.09 -2.20
C LEU A 66 -6.10 2.99 -1.54
N SER A 67 -6.21 4.24 -2.00
CA SER A 67 -7.35 5.12 -1.69
C SER A 67 -7.98 5.70 -2.95
N ARG A 68 -9.31 5.76 -3.00
CA ARG A 68 -10.10 6.41 -4.06
C ARG A 68 -11.23 7.22 -3.42
N ILE A 69 -11.16 8.54 -3.51
CA ILE A 69 -12.15 9.51 -2.97
C ILE A 69 -12.56 9.21 -1.51
N ASP A 70 -13.55 8.36 -1.32
CA ASP A 70 -14.23 7.97 -0.07
C ASP A 70 -14.01 6.49 0.31
N ARG A 71 -13.05 5.81 -0.32
CA ARG A 71 -12.68 4.40 -0.06
C ARG A 71 -11.19 4.27 0.24
N LEU A 72 -10.84 3.55 1.30
CA LEU A 72 -9.48 3.12 1.62
C LEU A 72 -9.46 1.58 1.72
N PHE A 73 -8.59 0.90 0.96
CA PHE A 73 -8.67 -0.55 0.82
C PHE A 73 -7.34 -1.19 0.42
N PHE A 74 -7.20 -2.48 0.68
CA PHE A 74 -6.17 -3.33 0.11
C PHE A 74 -6.64 -4.00 -1.18
N PHE A 75 -5.73 -4.24 -2.11
CA PHE A 75 -5.96 -4.99 -3.36
C PHE A 75 -4.81 -5.97 -3.65
N HIS A 76 -5.12 -7.16 -4.17
CA HIS A 76 -4.13 -8.19 -4.52
C HIS A 76 -4.07 -8.41 -6.05
N PRO A 77 -3.10 -7.82 -6.77
CA PRO A 77 -3.12 -7.72 -8.24
C PRO A 77 -3.29 -9.04 -9.01
N SER A 78 -2.79 -10.17 -8.49
CA SER A 78 -2.89 -11.48 -9.16
C SER A 78 -4.08 -12.34 -8.71
N THR A 79 -5.00 -11.82 -7.89
CA THR A 79 -6.25 -12.52 -7.53
C THR A 79 -7.51 -11.66 -7.60
N GLY A 80 -7.39 -10.34 -7.79
CA GLY A 80 -8.52 -9.40 -7.77
C GLY A 80 -9.10 -9.14 -6.36
N ASN A 81 -8.68 -9.90 -5.35
CA ASN A 81 -9.21 -9.77 -3.99
C ASN A 81 -8.98 -8.36 -3.41
N THR A 82 -10.03 -7.79 -2.85
CA THR A 82 -9.99 -6.54 -2.07
C THR A 82 -10.26 -6.79 -0.59
N ILE A 83 -9.75 -5.91 0.28
CA ILE A 83 -10.13 -5.85 1.70
C ILE A 83 -10.32 -4.38 2.06
N ASP A 84 -11.56 -3.98 2.29
CA ASP A 84 -11.91 -2.62 2.69
C ASP A 84 -11.46 -2.27 4.11
N LEU A 85 -11.13 -1.01 4.32
CA LEU A 85 -10.77 -0.42 5.61
C LEU A 85 -11.75 0.71 5.96
N PRO A 86 -12.03 0.96 7.25
CA PRO A 86 -12.79 2.14 7.67
C PRO A 86 -12.08 3.42 7.21
N ASN A 87 -12.86 4.44 6.84
CA ASN A 87 -12.31 5.71 6.39
C ASN A 87 -11.58 6.43 7.52
N LEU A 88 -10.39 6.95 7.18
CA LEU A 88 -9.57 7.76 8.07
C LEU A 88 -9.98 9.23 7.96
N SER A 89 -10.58 9.76 9.03
CA SER A 89 -11.03 11.16 9.13
C SER A 89 -9.92 12.15 9.49
N CYS A 90 -8.81 11.68 10.05
CA CYS A 90 -7.62 12.47 10.35
C CYS A 90 -6.81 12.71 9.06
N SER A 91 -6.19 13.88 8.91
CA SER A 91 -5.31 14.14 7.75
C SER A 91 -4.12 13.18 7.73
N TYR A 92 -3.67 12.81 6.54
CA TYR A 92 -2.50 11.97 6.29
C TYR A 92 -1.83 12.32 4.96
N ASN A 93 -0.53 12.10 4.85
CA ASN A 93 0.24 12.18 3.60
C ASN A 93 0.95 10.87 3.24
N ARG A 94 1.04 9.92 4.19
CA ARG A 94 1.61 8.57 4.05
C ARG A 94 0.70 7.53 4.70
N LEU A 95 0.71 6.31 4.16
CA LEU A 95 -0.03 5.14 4.66
C LEU A 95 0.80 3.88 4.40
N SER A 96 0.90 2.97 5.36
CA SER A 96 1.66 1.72 5.26
C SER A 96 1.11 0.64 6.20
N PHE A 97 1.66 -0.57 6.16
CA PHE A 97 1.13 -1.74 6.87
C PHE A 97 2.20 -2.76 7.26
N SER A 98 2.02 -3.40 8.43
CA SER A 98 3.05 -4.22 9.11
C SER A 98 3.16 -5.69 8.66
N ALA A 99 2.09 -6.27 8.11
CA ALA A 99 2.00 -7.68 7.73
C ALA A 99 0.95 -7.87 6.62
N PRO A 100 0.89 -9.02 5.92
CA PRO A 100 -0.21 -9.31 4.99
C PRO A 100 -1.60 -9.01 5.59
N PRO A 101 -2.49 -8.27 4.90
CA PRO A 101 -3.79 -7.83 5.43
C PRO A 101 -4.81 -8.96 5.64
N THR A 102 -4.44 -10.20 5.33
CA THR A 102 -5.16 -11.42 5.70
C THR A 102 -4.76 -11.99 7.07
N ARG A 103 -3.66 -11.53 7.67
CA ARG A 103 -3.21 -11.96 9.01
C ARG A 103 -3.81 -11.07 10.12
N PRO A 104 -4.14 -11.65 11.30
CA PRO A 104 -4.71 -10.88 12.41
C PRO A 104 -3.73 -9.89 13.06
N ASP A 105 -2.41 -10.07 12.88
CA ASP A 105 -1.37 -9.17 13.38
C ASP A 105 -0.96 -8.09 12.36
N CYS A 106 -1.70 -7.94 11.26
CA CYS A 106 -1.58 -6.76 10.42
C CYS A 106 -2.07 -5.52 11.15
N VAL A 107 -1.29 -4.45 11.07
CA VAL A 107 -1.63 -3.12 11.55
C VAL A 107 -1.40 -2.16 10.39
N VAL A 108 -2.42 -1.39 10.03
CA VAL A 108 -2.30 -0.30 9.07
C VAL A 108 -2.00 0.97 9.87
N PHE A 109 -1.07 1.78 9.38
CA PHE A 109 -0.72 3.05 10.02
C PHE A 109 -0.61 4.17 8.99
N SER A 110 -1.19 5.31 9.32
CA SER A 110 -1.05 6.55 8.57
C SER A 110 -0.10 7.49 9.30
N MET A 111 0.49 8.40 8.54
CA MET A 111 1.25 9.52 9.08
C MET A 111 0.86 10.80 8.34
N MET A 112 0.79 11.89 9.07
CA MET A 112 0.85 13.25 8.57
C MET A 112 2.08 13.91 9.15
N ASP A 113 2.96 14.42 8.29
CA ASP A 113 4.07 15.29 8.68
C ASP A 113 3.91 16.67 8.02
N THR A 114 4.10 17.75 8.80
CA THR A 114 4.33 19.10 8.25
C THR A 114 5.75 19.53 8.59
N CYS A 115 6.70 19.09 7.77
CA CYS A 115 8.10 19.45 7.91
C CYS A 115 8.34 20.90 7.45
N VAL A 116 8.87 21.73 8.34
CA VAL A 116 9.33 23.10 8.04
C VAL A 116 10.79 23.20 8.51
N GLN A 117 11.70 23.57 7.62
CA GLN A 117 13.14 23.71 7.94
C GLN A 117 13.76 22.48 8.63
N HIS A 118 13.32 21.28 8.25
CA HIS A 118 13.68 19.96 8.82
C HIS A 118 13.09 19.63 10.20
N GLU A 119 12.32 20.53 10.83
CA GLU A 119 11.55 20.22 12.04
C GLU A 119 10.11 19.79 11.70
N ILE A 120 9.58 18.80 12.43
CA ILE A 120 8.18 18.39 12.32
C ILE A 120 7.36 19.34 13.22
N TYR A 121 6.78 20.40 12.67
CA TYR A 121 6.08 21.39 13.49
C TYR A 121 4.78 20.85 14.11
N ASN A 122 4.04 20.05 13.34
CA ASN A 122 2.95 19.21 13.79
C ASN A 122 3.05 17.86 13.06
N GLY A 123 2.65 16.79 13.74
CA GLY A 123 2.39 15.51 13.10
C GLY A 123 1.20 14.79 13.71
N ASN A 124 0.60 13.88 12.96
CA ASN A 124 -0.38 12.93 13.47
C ASN A 124 0.05 11.53 13.01
N ILE A 125 -0.12 10.52 13.87
CA ILE A 125 -0.12 9.11 13.47
C ILE A 125 -1.54 8.60 13.68
N ALA A 126 -2.06 7.79 12.76
CA ALA A 126 -3.25 7.00 13.05
C ALA A 126 -2.97 5.51 12.87
N ILE A 127 -3.54 4.69 13.75
CA ILE A 127 -3.30 3.24 13.80
C ILE A 127 -4.64 2.50 13.70
N LEU A 128 -4.66 1.45 12.87
CA LEU A 128 -5.79 0.55 12.66
C LEU A 128 -5.31 -0.92 12.73
N PRO A 129 -5.57 -1.63 13.84
CA PRO A 129 -5.38 -3.07 13.93
C PRO A 129 -6.36 -3.83 13.00
N ARG A 130 -5.93 -4.98 12.46
CA ARG A 130 -6.68 -5.74 11.46
C ARG A 130 -7.97 -6.37 12.02
N GLY A 131 -9.09 -5.69 11.76
CA GLY A 131 -10.44 -6.14 12.11
C GLY A 131 -11.23 -5.07 12.87
N GLU A 132 -10.55 -4.03 13.35
CA GLU A 132 -11.19 -2.88 13.99
C GLU A 132 -11.96 -2.02 12.99
N SER A 133 -13.03 -1.38 13.46
CA SER A 133 -13.87 -0.49 12.65
C SER A 133 -13.52 1.00 12.77
N ALA A 134 -12.48 1.35 13.53
CA ALA A 134 -12.12 2.74 13.83
C ALA A 134 -10.60 2.92 13.95
N TRP A 135 -10.13 4.10 13.54
CA TRP A 135 -8.72 4.51 13.66
C TRP A 135 -8.46 5.17 15.02
N THR A 136 -7.35 4.79 15.66
CA THR A 136 -6.81 5.51 16.81
C THR A 136 -5.85 6.59 16.31
N CYS A 137 -6.23 7.86 16.36
CA CYS A 137 -5.37 8.99 15.96
C CYS A 137 -4.67 9.62 17.17
N GLU A 138 -3.34 9.72 17.12
CA GLU A 138 -2.50 10.38 18.11
C GLU A 138 -1.78 11.58 17.50
N LYS A 139 -1.62 12.66 18.27
CA LYS A 139 -0.86 13.84 17.87
C LYS A 139 0.60 13.71 18.28
N LEU A 140 1.51 13.83 17.30
CA LEU A 140 2.92 14.08 17.56
C LEU A 140 3.09 15.56 17.91
N ALA A 141 2.97 15.87 19.20
CA ALA A 141 3.48 17.13 19.74
C ALA A 141 5.01 17.07 19.81
N ASN A 142 5.69 18.17 19.49
CA ASN A 142 7.13 18.24 19.69
C ASN A 142 7.48 18.08 21.18
N ARG A 143 8.31 17.09 21.49
CA ARG A 143 9.26 17.21 22.60
C ARG A 143 10.32 18.23 22.19
N ALA A 144 9.96 19.51 22.25
CA ALA A 144 10.94 20.56 22.43
C ALA A 144 11.79 20.19 23.66
N THR A 145 13.09 20.38 23.58
CA THR A 145 14.00 19.91 24.63
C THR A 145 13.88 20.76 25.89
N ASP A 146 13.08 20.28 26.85
CA ASP A 146 13.09 20.72 28.25
C ASP A 146 14.45 20.38 28.89
N SER A 147 15.48 21.16 28.55
CA SER A 147 16.84 20.97 29.07
C SER A 147 17.66 22.27 29.04
N LEU A 148 17.39 23.11 30.06
CA LEU A 148 18.29 24.10 30.70
C LEU A 148 18.89 25.21 29.80
#